data_AF-A0A7W6GRP3-F1
#
_entry.id   AF-A0A7W6GRP3-F1
#
_cell.length_a   1.000
_cell.length_b   1.000
_cell.length_c   1.000
_cell.angle_alpha   90.00
_cell.angle_beta   90.00
_cell.angle_gamma   90.00
#
_symmetry.space_group_name_H-M   'P 1'
#
loop_
_entity.id
_entity.type
_entity.pdbx_description
1 polymer ?
#
loop_
_entity_poly.entity_id
_entity_poly.type
_entity_poly.pdbx_seq_one_letter_code
_entity_poly.pdbx_strand_id
1 'polypeptide(L)'
;MKAKIHNKSRFMECSIRAIRRKTSGDRWQVRSNDLRKQVTATTGQAPYMTENNMRITRRGLLGAFAATTVAAAPTYSNAAGFLRGAGDIRRLHMYSGRTGERIDMIYWIEGDYLADSLKEINLFMRDWRTDDVKSIDPRTVDIMCAAHNLMDCSEPYMLISGYRSPKTNAMLRSRSSGVAKNSRHLRGQAADLRLSTRSVSQMAKAAAACRGGGVGRYSGSNFVHMDCGPVRSWGA
;
A
#
# COMPACT_ATOMS: atom_id res chain seq x y z
N MET A 1 -38.82 12.83 0.62
CA MET A 1 -37.80 11.80 0.32
C MET A 1 -36.66 11.94 1.32
N LYS A 2 -36.52 11.02 2.30
CA LYS A 2 -35.41 10.99 3.26
C LYS A 2 -34.65 9.68 3.06
N ALA A 3 -33.52 9.71 2.37
CA ALA A 3 -32.60 8.59 2.31
C ALA A 3 -31.86 8.50 3.66
N LYS A 4 -32.03 7.36 4.33
CA LYS A 4 -31.56 7.09 5.70
C LYS A 4 -30.04 6.97 5.80
N ILE A 5 -29.50 7.66 6.78
CA ILE A 5 -28.11 7.68 7.27
C ILE A 5 -27.82 6.36 8.04
N HIS A 6 -27.87 5.20 7.40
CA HIS A 6 -27.75 3.88 8.07
C HIS A 6 -26.46 3.08 7.78
N ASN A 7 -25.47 3.65 7.08
CA ASN A 7 -24.32 2.85 6.63
C ASN A 7 -23.05 2.98 7.49
N LYS A 8 -22.83 4.08 8.23
CA LYS A 8 -21.53 4.31 8.92
C LYS A 8 -21.25 3.35 10.09
N SER A 9 -22.26 2.91 10.84
CA SER A 9 -22.04 2.05 12.02
C SER A 9 -21.64 0.61 11.65
N ARG A 10 -22.19 0.08 10.54
CA ARG A 10 -21.98 -1.31 10.11
C ARG A 10 -20.57 -1.55 9.58
N PHE A 11 -20.01 -0.58 8.85
CA PHE A 11 -18.61 -0.59 8.38
C PHE A 11 -17.61 -0.52 9.54
N MET A 12 -17.89 0.30 10.56
CA MET A 12 -17.04 0.43 11.75
C MET A 12 -16.99 -0.88 12.54
N GLU A 13 -18.15 -1.53 12.74
CA GLU A 13 -18.21 -2.84 13.39
C GLU A 13 -17.47 -3.92 12.60
N CYS A 14 -17.60 -3.96 11.28
CA CYS A 14 -16.93 -4.98 10.47
C CYS A 14 -15.40 -4.80 10.48
N SER A 15 -14.94 -3.55 10.38
CA SER A 15 -13.51 -3.19 10.47
C SER A 15 -12.92 -3.61 11.82
N ILE A 16 -13.63 -3.33 12.92
CA ILE A 16 -13.22 -3.72 14.27
C ILE A 16 -13.27 -5.26 14.45
N ARG A 17 -14.28 -5.94 13.91
CA ARG A 17 -14.39 -7.41 13.98
C ARG A 17 -13.24 -8.10 13.23
N ALA A 18 -12.82 -7.60 12.07
CA ALA A 18 -11.66 -8.12 11.36
C ALA A 18 -10.35 -7.94 12.15
N ILE A 19 -10.16 -6.77 12.78
CA ILE A 19 -9.01 -6.53 13.68
C ILE A 19 -8.99 -7.56 14.82
N ARG A 20 -10.14 -7.89 15.40
CA ARG A 20 -10.26 -8.86 16.50
C ARG A 20 -10.11 -10.33 16.09
N ARG A 21 -10.46 -10.71 14.86
CA ARG A 21 -10.38 -12.13 14.41
C ARG A 21 -8.95 -12.63 14.22
N LYS A 22 -7.98 -11.76 13.93
CA LYS A 22 -6.62 -12.20 13.57
C LYS A 22 -5.64 -12.32 14.76
N THR A 23 -6.09 -12.15 16.01
CA THR A 23 -5.24 -12.39 17.21
C THR A 23 -5.17 -13.85 17.65
N SER A 24 -5.91 -14.75 17.01
CA SER A 24 -5.82 -16.20 17.19
C SER A 24 -5.03 -16.80 16.03
N GLY A 25 -3.91 -17.44 16.37
CA GLY A 25 -2.86 -17.81 15.44
C GLY A 25 -3.24 -18.87 14.43
N ASP A 26 -2.55 -18.85 13.29
CA ASP A 26 -2.12 -20.06 12.61
C ASP A 26 -0.95 -19.79 11.67
N ARG A 27 -0.01 -20.73 11.70
CA ARG A 27 1.28 -20.76 11.01
C ARG A 27 1.08 -21.47 9.68
N TRP A 28 1.46 -20.84 8.57
CA TRP A 28 1.55 -21.52 7.28
C TRP A 28 3.00 -21.54 6.78
N GLN A 29 3.61 -22.72 6.88
CA GLN A 29 4.68 -23.18 6.01
C GLN A 29 4.05 -23.76 4.74
N VAL A 30 4.81 -23.75 3.62
CA VAL A 30 5.06 -24.85 2.65
C VAL A 30 5.48 -24.21 1.32
N ARG A 31 6.79 -24.19 1.05
CA ARG A 31 7.60 -25.04 0.12
C ARG A 31 7.54 -24.64 -1.35
N SER A 32 8.72 -24.27 -1.83
CA SER A 32 9.19 -24.25 -3.21
C SER A 32 9.25 -25.65 -3.82
N ASN A 33 8.96 -25.75 -5.12
CA ASN A 33 9.56 -26.66 -6.11
C ASN A 33 9.09 -26.17 -7.50
N ASP A 34 10.01 -25.74 -8.37
CA ASP A 34 10.77 -26.54 -9.33
C ASP A 34 9.97 -26.79 -10.62
N LEU A 35 10.44 -26.19 -11.72
CA LEU A 35 10.11 -26.59 -13.09
C LEU A 35 11.28 -26.19 -14.01
N ARG A 36 12.29 -27.06 -14.07
CA ARG A 36 13.10 -27.27 -15.28
C ARG A 36 12.33 -28.16 -16.26
N LYS A 37 12.32 -27.80 -17.55
CA LYS A 37 12.58 -28.63 -18.75
C LYS A 37 12.33 -27.79 -20.01
N GLN A 38 13.39 -27.48 -20.76
CA GLN A 38 13.88 -28.17 -21.98
C GLN A 38 13.06 -27.84 -23.24
N VAL A 39 13.66 -27.11 -24.19
CA VAL A 39 13.55 -27.40 -25.64
C VAL A 39 14.90 -27.07 -26.30
N THR A 40 15.22 -27.91 -27.28
CA THR A 40 16.45 -28.29 -27.97
C THR A 40 17.11 -27.25 -28.88
N ALA A 41 18.41 -27.45 -29.07
CA ALA A 41 19.26 -26.78 -30.05
C ALA A 41 18.97 -27.24 -31.49
N THR A 42 19.00 -26.30 -32.43
CA THR A 42 19.17 -26.57 -33.86
C THR A 42 20.18 -25.58 -34.44
N THR A 43 21.26 -26.13 -34.97
CA THR A 43 22.34 -25.47 -35.71
C THR A 43 21.83 -24.92 -37.04
N GLY A 44 22.20 -23.70 -37.41
CA GLY A 44 21.88 -23.10 -38.70
C GLY A 44 22.64 -21.79 -38.92
N GLN A 45 23.33 -21.71 -40.06
CA GLN A 45 24.35 -20.74 -40.41
C GLN A 45 23.84 -19.30 -40.58
N ALA A 46 24.73 -18.34 -40.34
CA ALA A 46 24.54 -16.91 -40.55
C ALA A 46 24.56 -16.53 -42.04
N PRO A 47 23.77 -15.53 -42.44
CA PRO A 47 24.16 -14.61 -43.50
C PRO A 47 24.30 -13.18 -42.98
N TYR A 48 25.37 -12.56 -43.46
CA TYR A 48 25.76 -11.16 -43.35
C TYR A 48 24.64 -10.24 -43.90
N MET A 49 24.18 -9.27 -43.10
CA MET A 49 23.33 -8.16 -43.56
C MET A 49 23.80 -6.85 -42.94
N THR A 50 24.57 -6.13 -43.74
CA THR A 50 24.67 -4.67 -43.95
C THR A 50 24.12 -3.74 -42.84
N GLU A 51 25.03 -2.95 -42.25
CA GLU A 51 24.71 -1.77 -41.43
C GLU A 51 23.90 -0.74 -42.24
N ASN A 52 22.64 -0.54 -41.87
CA ASN A 52 21.84 0.58 -42.36
C ASN A 52 21.95 1.76 -41.40
N ASN A 53 22.65 2.79 -41.87
CA ASN A 53 22.85 4.07 -41.21
C ASN A 53 21.53 4.87 -41.15
N MET A 54 20.76 4.71 -40.08
CA MET A 54 19.50 5.44 -39.88
C MET A 54 19.76 6.90 -39.50
N ARG A 55 19.83 7.77 -40.52
CA ARG A 55 19.84 9.23 -40.36
C ARG A 55 18.48 9.69 -39.79
N ILE A 56 18.45 10.00 -38.50
CA ILE A 56 17.28 10.57 -37.81
C ILE A 56 17.00 11.95 -38.40
N THR A 57 15.90 12.09 -39.14
CA THR A 57 15.44 13.39 -39.63
C THR A 57 14.61 14.11 -38.57
N ARG A 58 14.63 15.45 -38.57
CA ARG A 58 13.92 16.30 -37.59
C ARG A 58 12.39 16.09 -37.57
N ARG A 59 11.81 15.41 -38.56
CA ARG A 59 10.40 14.98 -38.59
C ARG A 59 10.14 13.62 -37.93
N GLY A 60 11.16 12.76 -37.76
CA GLY A 60 11.04 11.49 -37.04
C GLY A 60 10.96 11.64 -35.51
N LEU A 61 11.46 12.76 -34.97
CA LEU A 61 11.46 13.06 -33.54
C LEU A 61 10.08 13.47 -32.97
N LEU A 62 9.13 13.88 -33.83
CA LEU A 62 7.76 14.20 -33.41
C LEU A 62 6.80 13.00 -33.51
N GLY A 63 7.16 11.95 -34.27
CA GLY A 63 6.40 10.70 -34.34
C GLY A 63 6.69 9.74 -33.18
N ALA A 64 7.88 9.85 -32.56
CA ALA A 64 8.30 8.97 -31.46
C ALA A 64 7.73 9.36 -30.08
N PHE A 65 7.04 10.49 -29.95
CA PHE A 65 6.45 10.93 -28.67
C PHE A 65 4.96 10.56 -28.50
N ALA A 66 4.31 10.04 -29.55
CA ALA A 66 2.88 9.66 -29.49
C ALA A 66 2.63 8.22 -28.99
N ALA A 67 3.68 7.43 -28.74
CA ALA A 67 3.57 6.00 -28.47
C ALA A 67 4.11 5.56 -27.09
N THR A 68 4.23 6.46 -26.12
CA THR A 68 4.69 6.09 -24.76
C THR A 68 3.85 6.71 -23.65
N THR A 69 2.55 6.49 -23.69
CA THR A 69 1.68 6.55 -22.49
C THR A 69 0.74 5.36 -22.46
N VAL A 70 1.30 4.14 -22.55
CA VAL A 70 0.65 3.02 -21.85
C VAL A 70 0.92 3.26 -20.38
N ALA A 71 0.06 4.05 -19.74
CA ALA A 71 -0.10 3.95 -18.30
C ALA A 71 -0.51 2.50 -18.05
N ALA A 72 0.44 1.65 -17.63
CA ALA A 72 0.14 0.40 -17.00
C ALA A 72 -0.48 0.70 -15.62
N ALA A 73 -1.65 1.33 -15.62
CA ALA A 73 -2.57 1.16 -14.53
C ALA A 73 -3.06 -0.29 -14.68
N PRO A 74 -2.82 -1.19 -13.72
CA PRO A 74 -3.47 -2.49 -13.75
C PRO A 74 -4.99 -2.25 -13.72
N THR A 75 -5.62 -2.30 -14.88
CA THR A 75 -7.07 -2.33 -14.99
C THR A 75 -7.47 -3.75 -14.65
N TYR A 76 -7.86 -3.96 -13.39
CA TYR A 76 -8.51 -5.20 -12.97
C TYR A 76 -9.88 -5.29 -13.64
N SER A 77 -9.91 -5.76 -14.89
CA SER A 77 -11.12 -5.91 -15.72
C SER A 77 -12.12 -6.95 -15.17
N ASN A 78 -11.81 -7.60 -14.05
CA ASN A 78 -12.69 -8.58 -13.38
C ASN A 78 -13.35 -8.07 -12.08
N ALA A 79 -13.12 -6.80 -11.68
CA ALA A 79 -13.71 -6.27 -10.45
C ALA A 79 -15.24 -6.16 -10.51
N ALA A 80 -15.83 -5.97 -11.70
CA ALA A 80 -17.28 -5.80 -11.85
C ALA A 80 -18.09 -7.05 -11.43
N GLY A 81 -17.55 -8.25 -11.63
CA GLY A 81 -18.18 -9.50 -11.22
C GLY A 81 -18.15 -9.71 -9.70
N PHE A 82 -17.05 -9.33 -9.05
CA PHE A 82 -16.93 -9.41 -7.59
C PHE A 82 -17.83 -8.39 -6.89
N LEU A 83 -17.98 -7.18 -7.47
CA LEU A 83 -18.77 -6.10 -6.88
C LEU A 83 -20.29 -6.31 -6.95
N ARG A 84 -20.76 -7.18 -7.86
CA ARG A 84 -22.20 -7.42 -8.05
C ARG A 84 -22.69 -8.42 -7.00
N GLY A 85 -23.06 -7.89 -5.83
CA GLY A 85 -23.46 -8.68 -4.65
C GLY A 85 -22.45 -8.62 -3.51
N ALA A 86 -21.32 -7.92 -3.68
CA ALA A 86 -20.39 -7.66 -2.58
C ALA A 86 -21.09 -6.86 -1.47
N GLY A 87 -21.19 -7.46 -0.29
CA GLY A 87 -21.65 -6.84 0.94
C GLY A 87 -20.67 -5.77 1.43
N ASP A 88 -19.88 -6.09 2.46
CA ASP A 88 -18.90 -5.14 3.00
C ASP A 88 -17.62 -5.13 2.14
N ILE A 89 -17.14 -3.93 1.79
CA ILE A 89 -15.95 -3.74 0.95
C ILE A 89 -14.99 -2.76 1.64
N ARG A 90 -13.68 -3.01 1.56
CA ARG A 90 -12.69 -2.05 2.04
C ARG A 90 -11.78 -1.62 0.92
N ARG A 91 -11.68 -0.30 0.77
CA ARG A 91 -10.87 0.37 -0.24
C ARG A 91 -9.80 1.20 0.43
N LEU A 92 -8.63 1.22 -0.18
CA LEU A 92 -7.49 2.02 0.24
C LEU A 92 -7.09 2.94 -0.92
N HIS A 93 -6.98 4.23 -0.63
CA HIS A 93 -6.55 5.23 -1.60
C HIS A 93 -5.38 6.04 -1.01
N MET A 94 -4.23 5.97 -1.68
CA MET A 94 -2.98 6.55 -1.19
C MET A 94 -2.11 7.06 -2.34
N TYR A 95 -1.20 7.97 -2.03
CA TYR A 95 -0.12 8.37 -2.93
C TYR A 95 1.19 8.54 -2.16
N SER A 96 2.32 8.32 -2.82
CA SER A 96 3.65 8.50 -2.24
C SER A 96 4.26 9.80 -2.75
N GLY A 97 4.57 10.73 -1.85
CA GLY A 97 5.31 11.94 -2.24
C GLY A 97 6.79 11.69 -2.54
N ARG A 98 7.30 10.47 -2.34
CA ARG A 98 8.69 10.09 -2.57
C ARG A 98 8.89 9.40 -3.92
N THR A 99 7.97 8.52 -4.30
CA THR A 99 8.03 7.75 -5.54
C THR A 99 7.10 8.29 -6.62
N GLY A 100 6.12 9.13 -6.27
CA GLY A 100 5.09 9.62 -7.20
C GLY A 100 3.97 8.61 -7.50
N GLU A 101 4.11 7.38 -7.00
CA GLU A 101 3.15 6.29 -7.17
C GLU A 101 1.80 6.61 -6.50
N ARG A 102 0.74 6.01 -7.02
CA ARG A 102 -0.62 6.09 -6.50
C ARG A 102 -1.26 4.71 -6.50
N ILE A 103 -2.04 4.42 -5.47
CA ILE A 103 -2.88 3.23 -5.40
C ILE A 103 -4.30 3.63 -5.04
N ASP A 104 -5.27 3.03 -5.72
CA ASP A 104 -6.68 3.15 -5.40
C ASP A 104 -7.35 1.80 -5.66
N MET A 105 -7.54 1.01 -4.61
CA MET A 105 -7.92 -0.39 -4.77
C MET A 105 -8.72 -0.94 -3.61
N ILE A 106 -9.54 -1.93 -3.92
CA ILE A 106 -10.23 -2.76 -2.94
C ILE A 106 -9.26 -3.86 -2.52
N TYR A 107 -9.09 -4.06 -1.22
CA TYR A 107 -8.14 -5.06 -0.68
C TYR A 107 -8.83 -6.11 0.18
N TRP A 108 -10.11 -5.93 0.48
CA TRP A 108 -10.89 -6.86 1.30
C TRP A 108 -12.35 -6.80 0.90
N ILE A 109 -13.00 -7.95 0.83
CA ILE A 109 -14.42 -8.08 0.53
C ILE A 109 -15.02 -9.23 1.36
N GLU A 110 -16.11 -8.95 2.07
CA GLU A 110 -16.97 -9.92 2.79
C GLU A 110 -16.31 -10.90 3.79
N GLY A 111 -15.06 -10.70 4.16
CA GLY A 111 -14.35 -11.61 5.07
C GLY A 111 -12.91 -11.82 4.64
N ASP A 112 -12.67 -11.70 3.34
CA ASP A 112 -11.46 -12.18 2.70
C ASP A 112 -10.60 -11.05 2.18
N TYR A 113 -9.30 -11.16 2.41
CA TYR A 113 -8.32 -10.26 1.81
C TYR A 113 -8.03 -10.71 0.38
N LEU A 114 -7.96 -9.74 -0.52
CA LEU A 114 -7.56 -9.98 -1.90
C LEU A 114 -6.03 -10.03 -1.96
N ALA A 115 -5.48 -11.22 -2.24
CA ALA A 115 -4.05 -11.47 -2.19
C ALA A 115 -3.25 -10.55 -3.14
N ASP A 116 -3.77 -10.30 -4.34
CA ASP A 116 -3.10 -9.46 -5.33
C ASP A 116 -3.10 -7.98 -4.90
N SER A 117 -4.21 -7.48 -4.36
CA SER A 117 -4.25 -6.13 -3.77
C SER A 117 -3.26 -5.98 -2.62
N LEU A 118 -3.12 -7.01 -1.76
CA LEU A 118 -2.12 -6.97 -0.69
C LEU A 118 -0.68 -6.99 -1.23
N LYS A 119 -0.39 -7.70 -2.32
CA LYS A 119 0.94 -7.65 -2.97
C LYS A 119 1.24 -6.25 -3.50
N GLU A 120 0.28 -5.60 -4.14
CA GLU A 120 0.44 -4.22 -4.62
C GLU A 120 0.63 -3.24 -3.47
N ILE A 121 -0.11 -3.40 -2.37
CA ILE A 121 0.08 -2.60 -1.15
C ILE A 121 1.49 -2.83 -0.58
N ASN A 122 2.01 -4.06 -0.57
CA ASN A 122 3.36 -4.35 -0.11
C ASN A 122 4.42 -3.62 -0.94
N LEU A 123 4.27 -3.64 -2.27
CA LEU A 123 5.17 -2.94 -3.18
C LEU A 123 5.06 -1.43 -2.99
N PHE A 124 3.84 -0.88 -2.93
CA PHE A 124 3.61 0.55 -2.73
C PHE A 124 4.18 1.04 -1.38
N MET A 125 4.08 0.24 -0.34
CA MET A 125 4.58 0.55 1.01
C MET A 125 6.02 0.11 1.25
N ARG A 126 6.76 -0.30 0.22
CA ARG A 126 8.18 -0.71 0.33
C ARG A 126 9.06 0.41 0.88
N ASP A 127 10.27 0.05 1.29
CA ASP A 127 11.27 1.05 1.62
C ASP A 127 11.83 1.66 0.33
N TRP A 128 11.29 2.80 -0.09
CA TRP A 128 11.69 3.47 -1.33
C TRP A 128 13.19 3.81 -1.42
N ARG A 129 13.92 3.86 -0.31
CA ARG A 129 15.37 4.16 -0.33
C ARG A 129 16.23 2.97 -0.72
N THR A 130 15.76 1.76 -0.42
CA THR A 130 16.49 0.52 -0.70
C THR A 130 15.74 -0.38 -1.68
N ASP A 131 14.51 -0.01 -2.05
CA ASP A 131 13.57 -0.78 -2.85
C ASP A 131 13.17 -2.13 -2.21
N ASP A 132 13.51 -2.34 -0.93
CA ASP A 132 13.20 -3.57 -0.22
C ASP A 132 11.69 -3.67 0.05
N VAL A 133 11.08 -4.73 -0.47
CA VAL A 133 9.66 -5.06 -0.25
C VAL A 133 9.51 -5.97 0.97
N LYS A 134 8.50 -5.71 1.79
CA LYS A 134 8.10 -6.60 2.88
C LYS A 134 6.58 -6.73 2.91
N SER A 135 6.09 -7.90 3.32
CA SER A 135 4.68 -8.06 3.61
C SER A 135 4.24 -7.09 4.70
N ILE A 136 3.28 -6.24 4.36
CA ILE A 136 2.55 -5.39 5.29
C ILE A 136 1.49 -6.24 5.98
N ASP A 137 1.35 -6.09 7.28
CA ASP A 137 0.31 -6.76 8.04
C ASP A 137 -1.05 -6.18 7.64
N PRO A 138 -2.01 -7.00 7.14
CA PRO A 138 -3.31 -6.50 6.71
C PRO A 138 -4.08 -5.74 7.81
N ARG A 139 -3.80 -6.01 9.10
CA ARG A 139 -4.40 -5.25 10.21
C ARG A 139 -3.96 -3.78 10.21
N THR A 140 -2.74 -3.48 9.79
CA THR A 140 -2.30 -2.09 9.60
C THR A 140 -3.16 -1.42 8.54
N VAL A 141 -3.45 -2.12 7.44
CA VAL A 141 -4.32 -1.62 6.36
C VAL A 141 -5.76 -1.40 6.84
N ASP A 142 -6.29 -2.33 7.63
CA ASP A 142 -7.62 -2.20 8.24
C ASP A 142 -7.73 -0.96 9.14
N ILE A 143 -6.71 -0.70 9.97
CA ILE A 143 -6.67 0.49 10.84
C ILE A 143 -6.66 1.77 10.02
N MET A 144 -5.85 1.83 8.96
CA MET A 144 -5.79 3.00 8.06
C MET A 144 -7.16 3.25 7.40
N CYS A 145 -7.78 2.20 6.85
CA CYS A 145 -9.08 2.29 6.19
C CYS A 145 -10.19 2.70 7.18
N ALA A 146 -10.23 2.11 8.37
CA ALA A 146 -11.20 2.46 9.40
C ALA A 146 -11.04 3.92 9.87
N ALA A 147 -9.81 4.38 10.09
CA ALA A 147 -9.52 5.75 10.46
C ALA A 147 -9.95 6.74 9.37
N HIS A 148 -9.70 6.40 8.10
CA HIS A 148 -10.12 7.21 6.95
C HIS A 148 -11.64 7.35 6.86
N ASN A 149 -12.36 6.23 7.00
CA ASN A 149 -13.82 6.21 7.01
C ASN A 149 -14.42 7.06 8.14
N LEU A 150 -13.79 7.07 9.31
CA LEU A 150 -14.22 7.91 10.44
C LEU A 150 -14.06 9.41 10.18
N MET A 151 -13.09 9.80 9.35
CA MET A 151 -12.84 11.19 8.99
C MET A 151 -13.73 11.72 7.87
N ASP A 152 -14.47 10.82 7.22
CA ASP A 152 -15.45 11.13 6.16
C ASP A 152 -14.87 12.05 5.08
N CYS A 153 -13.67 11.69 4.57
CA CYS A 153 -12.99 12.42 3.53
C CYS A 153 -12.74 11.53 2.30
N SER A 154 -12.67 12.12 1.12
CA SER A 154 -12.31 11.44 -0.14
C SER A 154 -10.84 11.58 -0.51
N GLU A 155 -10.10 12.44 0.21
CA GLU A 155 -8.68 12.70 -0.03
C GLU A 155 -7.84 11.43 0.19
N PRO A 156 -6.96 11.03 -0.74
CA PRO A 156 -6.02 9.92 -0.51
C PRO A 156 -5.05 10.25 0.62
N TYR A 157 -4.64 9.24 1.39
CA TYR A 157 -3.50 9.43 2.28
C TYR A 157 -2.23 9.71 1.49
N MET A 158 -1.46 10.69 1.95
CA MET A 158 -0.05 10.78 1.61
C MET A 158 0.73 9.77 2.45
N LEU A 159 1.36 8.80 1.81
CA LEU A 159 2.32 7.89 2.43
C LEU A 159 3.66 8.61 2.61
N ILE A 160 4.11 8.70 3.86
CA ILE A 160 5.42 9.23 4.20
C ILE A 160 6.42 8.09 4.37
N SER A 161 6.00 7.03 5.07
CA SER A 161 6.80 5.82 5.27
C SER A 161 5.91 4.60 5.50
N GLY A 162 6.12 3.55 4.71
CA GLY A 162 5.58 2.21 4.95
C GLY A 162 6.59 1.34 5.68
N TYR A 163 6.94 0.19 5.12
CA TYR A 163 8.08 -0.60 5.56
C TYR A 163 9.38 0.22 5.56
N ARG A 164 10.25 -0.05 6.55
CA ARG A 164 11.63 0.45 6.57
C ARG A 164 12.58 -0.72 6.68
N SER A 165 13.57 -0.77 5.79
CA SER A 165 14.69 -1.70 5.92
C SER A 165 15.47 -1.43 7.21
N PRO A 166 16.17 -2.44 7.77
CA PRO A 166 17.10 -2.22 8.88
C PRO A 166 18.13 -1.11 8.58
N LYS A 167 18.61 -1.05 7.33
CA LYS A 167 19.55 -0.03 6.84
C LYS A 167 18.95 1.38 6.93
N THR A 168 17.75 1.59 6.41
CA THR A 168 17.06 2.88 6.49
C THR A 168 16.74 3.25 7.93
N ASN A 169 16.26 2.31 8.75
CA ASN A 169 15.96 2.60 10.15
C ASN A 169 17.22 3.02 10.92
N ALA A 170 18.36 2.33 10.71
CA ALA A 170 19.63 2.71 11.31
C ALA A 170 20.11 4.10 10.85
N MET A 171 19.99 4.39 9.55
CA MET A 171 20.32 5.71 8.98
C MET A 171 19.45 6.83 9.55
N LEU A 172 18.14 6.62 9.72
CA LEU A 172 17.27 7.63 10.33
C LEU A 172 17.58 7.82 11.81
N ARG A 173 17.94 6.74 12.51
CA ARG A 173 18.35 6.78 13.92
C ARG A 173 19.65 7.54 14.17
N SER A 174 20.61 7.46 13.26
CA SER A 174 21.85 8.23 13.40
C SER A 174 21.63 9.74 13.24
N ARG A 175 20.50 10.14 12.63
CA ARG A 175 20.12 11.54 12.39
C ARG A 175 19.10 12.07 13.41
N SER A 176 18.44 11.21 14.17
CA SER A 176 17.41 11.61 15.14
C SER A 176 17.19 10.55 16.21
N SER A 177 17.05 11.02 17.47
CA SER A 177 16.61 10.19 18.60
C SER A 177 15.14 9.79 18.53
N GLY A 178 14.33 10.43 17.65
CA GLY A 178 12.90 10.16 17.50
C GLY A 178 12.56 8.84 16.79
N VAL A 179 13.56 8.06 16.38
CA VAL A 179 13.37 6.80 15.65
C VAL A 179 13.70 5.61 16.55
N ALA A 180 12.69 4.76 16.78
CA ALA A 180 12.85 3.58 17.64
C ALA A 180 13.76 2.51 17.00
N LYS A 181 14.63 1.90 17.82
CA LYS A 181 15.48 0.76 17.41
C LYS A 181 14.63 -0.42 16.94
N ASN A 182 13.57 -0.75 17.68
CA ASN A 182 12.64 -1.85 17.41
C ASN A 182 11.31 -1.33 16.83
N SER A 183 11.39 -0.48 15.81
CA SER A 183 10.21 0.13 15.19
C SER A 183 9.29 -0.91 14.53
N ARG A 184 7.97 -0.70 14.60
CA ARG A 184 6.97 -1.52 13.89
C ARG A 184 7.09 -1.41 12.37
N HIS A 185 7.67 -0.33 11.84
CA HIS A 185 7.99 -0.23 10.42
C HIS A 185 8.93 -1.34 9.93
N LEU A 186 9.89 -1.79 10.76
CA LEU A 186 10.79 -2.90 10.41
C LEU A 186 10.04 -4.24 10.22
N ARG A 187 8.85 -4.34 10.79
CA ARG A 187 8.03 -5.56 10.78
C ARG A 187 6.93 -5.52 9.71
N GLY A 188 6.82 -4.43 8.94
CA GLY A 188 5.69 -4.21 8.04
C GLY A 188 4.37 -3.99 8.80
N GLN A 189 4.43 -3.47 10.03
CA GLN A 189 3.28 -3.36 10.93
C GLN A 189 2.85 -1.92 11.19
N ALA A 190 3.39 -0.95 10.43
CA ALA A 190 3.13 0.46 10.64
C ALA A 190 3.19 1.28 9.36
N ALA A 191 2.50 2.42 9.37
CA ALA A 191 2.54 3.44 8.35
C ALA A 191 2.58 4.84 8.99
N ASP A 192 3.34 5.74 8.37
CA ASP A 192 3.32 7.17 8.66
C ASP A 192 2.54 7.88 7.55
N LEU A 193 1.44 8.54 7.93
CA LEU A 193 0.43 9.05 7.01
C LEU A 193 0.11 10.51 7.27
N ARG A 194 -0.31 11.20 6.20
CA ARG A 194 -0.81 12.56 6.26
C ARG A 194 -2.04 12.73 5.37
N LEU A 195 -2.90 13.67 5.76
CA LEU A 195 -3.92 14.29 4.92
C LEU A 195 -3.67 15.79 4.91
N SER A 196 -3.96 16.46 3.80
CA SER A 196 -3.92 17.92 3.68
C SER A 196 -5.19 18.57 4.23
N THR A 197 -6.34 17.87 4.16
CA THR A 197 -7.65 18.36 4.61
C THR A 197 -7.95 18.08 6.08
N ARG A 198 -7.05 17.40 6.80
CA ARG A 198 -7.21 17.06 8.23
C ARG A 198 -5.92 17.35 8.99
N SER A 199 -6.08 17.93 10.18
CA SER A 199 -4.96 18.09 11.12
C SER A 199 -4.48 16.73 11.63
N VAL A 200 -3.20 16.68 12.05
CA VAL A 200 -2.64 15.54 12.81
C VAL A 200 -3.55 15.14 13.97
N SER A 201 -4.17 16.14 14.62
CA SER A 201 -5.05 15.89 15.75
C SER A 201 -6.32 15.12 15.38
N GLN A 202 -6.97 15.52 14.27
CA GLN A 202 -8.17 14.84 13.77
C GLN A 202 -7.83 13.42 13.29
N MET A 203 -6.74 13.27 12.55
CA MET A 203 -6.27 11.96 12.07
C MET A 203 -5.96 11.00 13.22
N ALA A 204 -5.25 11.46 14.25
CA ALA A 204 -4.89 10.63 15.38
C ALA A 204 -6.10 10.27 16.25
N LYS A 205 -7.06 11.19 16.42
CA LYS A 205 -8.32 10.90 17.13
C LYS A 205 -9.13 9.82 16.41
N ALA A 206 -9.23 9.92 15.08
CA ALA A 206 -9.92 8.91 14.27
C ALA A 206 -9.22 7.53 14.39
N ALA A 207 -7.90 7.48 14.23
CA ALA A 207 -7.15 6.23 14.37
C ALA A 207 -7.25 5.62 15.78
N ALA A 208 -7.19 6.45 16.83
CA ALA A 208 -7.29 5.98 18.21
C ALA A 208 -8.70 5.44 18.53
N ALA A 209 -9.76 6.04 17.96
CA ALA A 209 -11.14 5.58 18.11
C ALA A 209 -11.36 4.16 17.56
N CYS A 210 -10.57 3.73 16.56
CA CYS A 210 -10.60 2.36 16.04
C CYS A 210 -10.14 1.32 17.07
N ARG A 211 -9.36 1.70 18.09
CA ARG A 211 -8.77 0.81 19.11
C ARG A 211 -8.07 -0.42 18.51
N GLY A 212 -7.47 -0.26 17.33
CA GLY A 212 -6.88 -1.36 16.57
C GLY A 212 -5.38 -1.54 16.76
N GLY A 213 -4.69 -0.53 17.28
CA GLY A 213 -3.27 -0.61 17.62
C GLY A 213 -2.68 0.72 18.05
N GLY A 214 -1.38 0.91 17.85
CA GLY A 214 -0.65 2.09 18.30
C GLY A 214 -0.87 3.32 17.43
N VAL A 215 -1.02 4.50 18.04
CA VAL A 215 -1.17 5.78 17.34
C VAL A 215 -0.17 6.82 17.85
N GLY A 216 0.72 7.29 16.97
CA GLY A 216 1.69 8.35 17.28
C GLY A 216 1.32 9.68 16.64
N ARG A 217 1.33 10.76 17.41
CA ARG A 217 1.09 12.13 16.95
C ARG A 217 2.40 12.87 16.75
N TYR A 218 2.66 13.31 15.51
CA TYR A 218 3.87 14.05 15.16
C TYR A 218 3.51 15.40 14.57
N SER A 219 2.95 16.30 15.40
CA SER A 219 2.47 17.62 14.93
C SER A 219 3.57 18.45 14.27
N GLY A 220 4.78 18.47 14.85
CA GLY A 220 5.92 19.23 14.29
C GLY A 220 6.42 18.69 12.94
N SER A 221 6.24 17.40 12.66
CA SER A 221 6.58 16.78 11.37
C SER A 221 5.36 16.56 10.46
N ASN A 222 4.17 16.98 10.91
CA ASN A 222 2.89 16.93 10.23
C ASN A 222 2.49 15.53 9.73
N PHE A 223 2.53 14.53 10.59
CA PHE A 223 2.02 13.19 10.27
C PHE A 223 1.47 12.43 11.49
N VAL A 224 0.73 11.37 11.20
CA VAL A 224 0.27 10.38 12.19
C VAL A 224 0.90 9.04 11.88
N HIS A 225 1.48 8.42 12.91
CA HIS A 225 1.91 7.04 12.88
C HIS A 225 0.74 6.13 13.28
N MET A 226 0.48 5.09 12.50
CA MET A 226 -0.51 4.06 12.81
C MET A 226 0.14 2.68 12.73
N ASP A 227 0.04 1.88 13.79
CA ASP A 227 0.57 0.51 13.84
C ASP A 227 -0.48 -0.50 14.33
N CYS A 228 -0.29 -1.79 14.01
CA CYS A 228 -1.17 -2.89 14.47
C CYS A 228 -0.63 -3.62 15.70
N GLY A 229 0.20 -2.95 16.52
CA GLY A 229 0.69 -3.44 17.81
C GLY A 229 -0.31 -3.22 18.93
N PRO A 230 0.15 -3.22 20.21
CA PRO A 230 -0.72 -2.93 21.34
C PRO A 230 -1.36 -1.54 21.25
N VAL A 231 -2.62 -1.43 21.69
CA VAL A 231 -3.34 -0.16 21.75
C VAL A 231 -2.64 0.79 22.72
N ARG A 232 -2.14 1.91 22.18
CA ARG A 232 -1.45 2.95 22.93
C ARG A 232 -1.40 4.22 22.08
N SER A 233 -1.26 5.37 22.74
CA SER A 233 -1.07 6.65 22.06
C SER A 233 0.18 7.34 22.60
N TRP A 234 0.89 8.07 21.74
CA TRP A 234 2.07 8.85 22.14
C TRP A 234 2.26 10.08 21.24
N GLY A 235 3.23 10.92 21.60
CA GLY A 235 3.54 12.16 20.88
C GLY A 235 2.67 13.33 21.34
N ALA A 236 2.70 14.42 20.56
CA ALA A 236 1.99 15.68 20.84
C ALA A 236 1.19 16.12 19.61
#